data_AF-A0A954PGQ4-F1
#
_entry.id   AF-A0A954PGQ4-F1
#
_cell.length_a   1.000
_cell.length_b   1.000
_cell.length_c   1.000
_cell.angle_alpha   90.00
_cell.angle_beta   90.00
_cell.angle_gamma   90.00
#
_symmetry.space_group_name_H-M   'P 1'
#
loop_
_entity.id
_entity.type
_entity.pdbx_description
1 polymer ?
#
loop_
_entity_poly.entity_id
_entity_poly.type
_entity_poly.pdbx_seq_one_letter_code
_entity_poly.pdbx_strand_id
1 'polypeptide(L)' 'MLNSQDQENLLKSSHAASFLVQDLNALAKADNPLLAELAIELLQQASQLEQRLKRLETLTR' A
#
# COMPACT_ATOMS: atom_id res chain seq x y z
N MET A 1 6.45 -14.53 18.53
CA MET A 1 6.75 -13.08 18.70
C MET A 1 7.66 -12.68 17.56
N LEU A 2 7.37 -11.55 16.90
CA LEU A 2 8.29 -10.97 15.92
C LEU A 2 9.55 -10.50 16.64
N ASN A 3 10.73 -10.69 16.01
CA ASN A 3 11.94 -10.03 16.50
C ASN A 3 11.92 -8.54 16.07
N SER A 4 12.85 -7.72 16.59
CA SER A 4 12.90 -6.30 16.27
C SER A 4 13.06 -6.00 14.78
N GLN A 5 13.79 -6.85 14.06
CA GLN A 5 13.98 -6.71 12.61
C GLN A 5 12.68 -6.98 11.84
N ASP A 6 11.92 -7.99 12.24
CA ASP A 6 10.64 -8.32 11.63
C ASP A 6 9.62 -7.20 11.84
N GLN A 7 9.59 -6.60 13.04
CA GLN A 7 8.74 -5.44 13.34
C GLN A 7 9.11 -4.23 12.49
N GLU A 8 10.40 -3.93 12.35
CA GLU A 8 10.88 -2.83 11.51
C GLU A 8 10.54 -3.05 10.03
N ASN A 9 10.75 -4.27 9.53
CA ASN A 9 10.43 -4.62 8.15
C ASN A 9 8.93 -4.51 7.86
N LEU A 10 8.09 -4.93 8.81
CA LEU A 10 6.64 -4.81 8.70
C LEU A 10 6.19 -3.35 8.66
N LEU A 11 6.73 -2.51 9.56
CA LEU A 11 6.43 -1.08 9.60
C LEU A 11 6.86 -0.38 8.30
N LYS A 12 8.09 -0.64 7.82
CA LYS A 12 8.59 -0.11 6.54
C LYS A 12 7.70 -0.52 5.37
N SER A 13 7.28 -1.78 5.33
CA SER A 13 6.40 -2.30 4.28
C SER A 13 5.02 -1.62 4.32
N SER A 14 4.45 -1.45 5.52
CA SER A 14 3.18 -0.75 5.74
C SER A 14 3.22 0.69 5.24
N HIS A 15 4.29 1.42 5.56
CA HIS A 15 4.51 2.79 5.08
C HIS A 15 4.71 2.84 3.56
N ALA A 16 5.52 1.94 2.98
CA ALA A 16 5.74 1.89 1.55
C ALA A 16 4.45 1.64 0.77
N ALA A 17 3.59 0.73 1.26
CA ALA A 17 2.28 0.49 0.67
C ALA A 17 1.37 1.73 0.75
N SER A 18 1.43 2.48 1.85
CA SER A 18 0.64 3.71 2.01
C SER A 18 1.06 4.79 1.02
N PHE A 19 2.36 5.00 0.80
CA PHE A 19 2.86 5.92 -0.22
C PHE A 19 2.44 5.49 -1.63
N LEU A 20 2.56 4.18 -1.93
CA LEU A 20 2.12 3.66 -3.23
C LEU A 20 0.62 3.90 -3.49
N VAL A 21 -0.23 3.74 -2.48
CA VAL A 21 -1.66 4.06 -2.58
C VAL A 21 -1.89 5.54 -2.91
N GLN A 22 -1.12 6.45 -2.28
CA GLN A 22 -1.23 7.88 -2.55
C GLN A 22 -0.83 8.23 -3.98
N ASP A 23 0.30 7.68 -4.45
CA ASP A 23 0.80 7.91 -5.81
C ASP A 23 -0.15 7.34 -6.88
N LEU A 24 -0.68 6.13 -6.67
CA LEU A 24 -1.64 5.52 -7.59
C LEU A 24 -2.99 6.25 -7.60
N ASN A 25 -3.42 6.81 -6.47
CA ASN A 25 -4.61 7.66 -6.42
C ASN A 25 -4.41 8.98 -7.18
N ALA A 26 -3.20 9.54 -7.15
CA ALA A 26 -2.87 10.69 -8.00
C ALA A 26 -2.86 10.29 -9.49
N LEU A 27 -2.28 9.14 -9.82
CA LEU A 27 -2.21 8.62 -11.20
C LEU A 27 -3.58 8.26 -11.78
N ALA A 28 -4.51 7.77 -10.95
CA ALA A 28 -5.89 7.50 -11.32
C ALA A 28 -6.67 8.77 -11.74
N LYS A 29 -6.11 9.96 -11.48
CA LYS A 29 -6.68 11.27 -11.88
C LYS A 29 -5.96 11.86 -13.09
N ALA A 30 -5.11 11.09 -13.78
CA ALA A 30 -4.41 11.54 -14.97
C ALA A 30 -5.38 11.86 -16.11
N ASP A 31 -5.05 12.87 -16.91
CA ASP A 31 -5.84 13.26 -18.09
C ASP A 31 -5.84 12.20 -19.20
N ASN A 32 -4.84 11.30 -19.19
CA ASN A 32 -4.78 10.17 -20.10
C ASN A 32 -5.72 9.06 -19.60
N PRO A 33 -6.81 8.72 -20.33
CA PRO A 33 -7.83 7.78 -19.84
C PRO A 33 -7.29 6.37 -19.63
N LEU A 34 -6.39 5.90 -20.51
CA LEU A 34 -5.78 4.57 -20.39
C LEU A 34 -4.89 4.49 -19.16
N LEU A 35 -4.12 5.54 -18.88
CA LEU A 35 -3.28 5.62 -17.69
C LEU A 35 -4.13 5.65 -16.42
N ALA A 36 -5.22 6.41 -16.41
CA ALA A 36 -6.15 6.50 -15.29
C ALA A 36 -6.81 5.15 -15.00
N GLU A 37 -7.27 4.44 -16.02
CA GLU A 37 -7.90 3.12 -15.90
C GLU A 37 -6.92 2.08 -15.32
N LEU A 38 -5.71 1.99 -15.88
CA LEU A 38 -4.67 1.09 -15.36
C LEU A 38 -4.28 1.45 -13.91
N ALA A 39 -4.23 2.74 -13.57
CA ALA A 39 -3.94 3.18 -12.23
C ALA A 39 -5.04 2.81 -11.22
N ILE A 40 -6.31 2.79 -11.62
CA ILE A 40 -7.43 2.36 -10.76
C ILE A 40 -7.28 0.88 -10.38
N GLU A 41 -6.94 0.01 -11.33
CA GLU A 41 -6.72 -1.41 -11.04
C GLU A 41 -5.56 -1.62 -10.06
N LEU A 42 -4.44 -0.94 -10.29
CA LEU A 42 -3.27 -0.98 -9.41
C LEU A 42 -3.60 -0.41 -8.02
N LEU A 43 -4.37 0.67 -7.95
CA LEU A 43 -4.79 1.31 -6.69
C LEU A 43 -5.61 0.35 -5.83
N GLN A 44 -6.52 -0.44 -6.43
CA GLN A 44 -7.28 -1.44 -5.70
C GLN A 44 -6.39 -2.50 -5.07
N GLN A 45 -5.41 -3.01 -5.83
CA GLN A 45 -4.46 -4.02 -5.32
C GLN A 45 -3.56 -3.46 -4.21
N ALA A 46 -3.03 -2.24 -4.40
CA ALA A 46 -2.20 -1.57 -3.40
C ALA A 46 -2.99 -1.28 -2.11
N SER A 47 -4.26 -0.87 -2.23
CA SER A 47 -5.13 -0.61 -1.08
C SER A 47 -5.39 -1.88 -0.26
N GLN A 48 -5.62 -3.02 -0.93
CA GLN A 48 -5.77 -4.31 -0.25
C GLN A 48 -4.46 -4.75 0.45
N LEU A 49 -3.31 -4.53 -0.19
CA LEU A 49 -2.01 -4.82 0.40
C LEU A 49 -1.76 -3.96 1.65
N GLU A 50 -2.01 -2.65 1.58
CA GLU A 50 -1.86 -1.73 2.71
C GLU A 50 -2.73 -2.16 3.90
N GLN A 51 -3.99 -2.52 3.67
CA GLN A 51 -4.89 -3.02 4.71
C GLN A 51 -4.38 -4.31 5.36
N ARG A 52 -3.84 -5.24 4.57
CA ARG A 52 -3.27 -6.50 5.08
C ARG A 52 -2.04 -6.23 5.94
N LEU A 53 -1.17 -5.33 5.52
CA LEU A 53 0.03 -4.94 6.27
C LEU A 53 -0.33 -4.24 7.59
N LYS A 54 -1.26 -3.29 7.58
CA LYS A 54 -1.79 -2.65 8.80
C LYS A 54 -2.40 -3.66 9.78
N ARG A 55 -3.12 -4.67 9.26
CA ARG A 55 -3.66 -5.75 10.09
C ARG A 55 -2.56 -6.59 10.72
N LEU A 56 -1.52 -6.94 9.95
CA LEU A 56 -0.36 -7.66 10.49
C LEU A 56 0.35 -6.84 11.58
N GLU A 57 0.51 -5.54 11.38
CA GLU A 57 1.10 -4.63 12.37
C GLU A 57 0.29 -4.63 13.68
N THR A 58 -1.04 -4.57 13.58
CA THR A 58 -1.95 -4.59 14.73
C THR A 58 -1.90 -5.94 15.48
N LEU A 59 -1.80 -7.06 14.75
CA LEU A 59 -1.77 -8.41 15.34
C LEU A 59 -0.42 -8.78 15.96
N THR A 60 0.64 -8.04 15.63
CA THR A 60 2.02 -8.35 16.05
C THR A 60 2.63 -7.32 17.00
N ARG A 61 1.88 -6.26 17.32
CA ARG A 61 2.11 -5.37 18.46
C ARG A 61 1.77 -6.06 19.78
#